data_AF-A0A496Q1Q9-F1
#
_entry.id   AF-A0A496Q1Q9-F1
#
_cell.length_a   1.000
_cell.length_b   1.000
_cell.length_c   1.000
_cell.angle_alpha   90.00
_cell.angle_beta   90.00
_cell.angle_gamma   90.00
#
_symmetry.space_group_name_H-M   'P 1'
#
loop_
_entity.id
_entity.type
_entity.pdbx_description
1 polymer ?
#
loop_
_entity_poly.entity_id
_entity_poly.type
_entity_poly.pdbx_seq_one_letter_code
_entity_poly.pdbx_strand_id
1 'polypeptide(L)'
;MAEKPPAKGKNVGDDRNLIDAEASESGLDLETWVLTFWLANRKTIFTSIVLALVIVVGLQSYRIISAKMEASTRRAYAEATTEEARKAFAKSHKGHALSGAAYLTLADEAYIRGDFNQAAENYELAAGILDLPALTYRADLGRAMAIIQSGLPSKGNPLLIDLCGDEAAPMTIRCEAYFHLASLAIEAEDFATAGGYLDDIEELAPVGIWANRVTSLRNTLPSASESSLSE
;
A
#
# COMPACT_ATOMS: atom_id res chain seq x y z
N MET A 1 -8.88 -81.81 -92.93
CA MET A 1 -8.98 -82.83 -91.87
C MET A 1 -8.22 -82.32 -90.67
N ALA A 2 -8.86 -82.21 -89.50
CA ALA A 2 -8.20 -81.99 -88.22
C ALA A 2 -9.16 -82.45 -87.11
N GLU A 3 -8.68 -83.26 -86.18
CA GLU A 3 -9.49 -83.95 -85.17
C GLU A 3 -9.76 -83.11 -83.90
N LYS A 4 -10.57 -83.69 -83.01
CA LYS A 4 -11.10 -83.13 -81.76
C LYS A 4 -11.23 -84.30 -80.75
N PRO A 5 -11.54 -84.08 -79.45
CA PRO A 5 -10.92 -83.24 -78.40
C PRO A 5 -9.86 -84.16 -77.68
N PRO A 6 -9.75 -84.40 -76.35
CA PRO A 6 -10.22 -83.67 -75.15
C PRO A 6 -9.25 -83.54 -73.95
N ALA A 7 -9.67 -82.72 -72.98
CA ALA A 7 -9.52 -82.89 -71.53
C ALA A 7 -8.13 -82.67 -70.86
N LYS A 8 -8.04 -82.19 -69.61
CA LYS A 8 -9.01 -81.50 -68.72
C LYS A 8 -8.23 -81.00 -67.49
N GLY A 9 -8.30 -79.70 -67.19
CA GLY A 9 -7.82 -79.12 -65.93
C GLY A 9 -8.85 -78.13 -65.40
N LYS A 10 -9.68 -78.56 -64.44
CA LYS A 10 -10.75 -77.77 -63.82
C LYS A 10 -10.40 -77.52 -62.36
N ASN A 11 -10.43 -76.25 -61.94
CA ASN A 11 -10.74 -75.66 -60.61
C ASN A 11 -10.75 -74.13 -60.90
N VAL A 12 -11.83 -73.34 -60.89
CA VAL A 12 -13.01 -73.16 -60.00
C VAL A 12 -12.62 -72.58 -58.63
N GLY A 13 -13.26 -71.45 -58.27
CA GLY A 13 -12.83 -70.47 -57.26
C GLY A 13 -12.02 -69.36 -57.96
N ASP A 14 -12.57 -68.21 -58.35
CA ASP A 14 -13.53 -67.30 -57.69
C ASP A 14 -13.02 -66.71 -56.36
N ASP A 15 -13.47 -65.49 -56.06
CA ASP A 15 -13.12 -64.67 -54.89
C ASP A 15 -11.65 -64.19 -54.76
N ARG A 16 -11.29 -63.19 -55.58
CA ARG A 16 -10.72 -61.90 -55.10
C ARG A 16 -10.50 -60.87 -56.21
N ASN A 17 -11.59 -60.21 -56.61
CA ASN A 17 -11.51 -58.78 -56.87
C ASN A 17 -11.66 -58.04 -55.53
N LEU A 18 -10.56 -57.89 -54.81
CA LEU A 18 -10.36 -56.78 -53.89
C LEU A 18 -8.95 -56.28 -54.13
N ILE A 19 -8.87 -55.22 -54.94
CA ILE A 19 -7.82 -54.22 -54.74
C ILE A 19 -8.06 -53.71 -53.32
N ASP A 20 -7.10 -53.87 -52.41
CA ASP A 20 -7.20 -53.35 -51.04
C ASP A 20 -7.18 -51.81 -51.05
N ALA A 21 -8.34 -51.24 -51.37
CA ALA A 21 -8.65 -49.82 -51.27
C ALA A 21 -9.05 -49.44 -49.82
N GLU A 22 -9.06 -50.39 -48.89
CA GLU A 22 -9.54 -50.25 -47.52
C GLU A 22 -8.48 -50.65 -46.48
N ALA A 23 -7.30 -50.04 -46.61
CA ALA A 23 -6.37 -49.83 -45.50
C ALA A 23 -5.79 -48.40 -45.51
N SER A 24 -6.53 -47.43 -46.04
CA SER A 24 -6.23 -46.00 -45.90
C SER A 24 -6.74 -45.39 -44.58
N GLU A 25 -7.01 -46.24 -43.58
CA GLU A 25 -7.40 -45.82 -42.22
C GLU A 25 -6.51 -46.49 -41.15
N SER A 26 -5.39 -45.86 -40.81
CA SER A 26 -4.87 -45.89 -39.42
C SER A 26 -3.89 -44.73 -39.19
N GLY A 27 -4.46 -43.52 -39.06
CA GLY A 27 -3.72 -42.31 -38.75
C GLY A 27 -3.20 -41.57 -39.97
N LEU A 28 -3.38 -40.24 -39.96
CA LEU A 28 -2.38 -39.34 -40.55
C LEU A 28 -1.03 -39.77 -40.00
N ASP A 29 -0.08 -40.08 -40.88
CA ASP A 29 1.31 -40.28 -40.47
C ASP A 29 1.73 -39.09 -39.59
N LEU A 30 2.03 -39.39 -38.32
CA LEU A 30 2.27 -38.37 -37.31
C LEU A 30 3.47 -37.50 -37.70
N GLU A 31 4.45 -38.07 -38.39
CA GLU A 31 5.60 -37.38 -38.92
C GLU A 31 5.19 -36.35 -39.99
N THR A 32 4.38 -36.75 -40.97
CA THR A 32 3.81 -35.84 -41.99
C THR A 32 2.94 -34.73 -41.40
N TRP A 33 2.11 -35.03 -40.38
CA TRP A 33 1.30 -34.02 -39.69
C TRP A 33 2.17 -33.02 -38.91
N VAL A 34 3.17 -33.50 -38.16
CA VAL A 34 4.12 -32.65 -37.43
C VAL A 34 4.93 -31.78 -38.40
N LEU A 35 5.40 -32.32 -39.52
CA LEU A 35 6.15 -31.57 -40.54
C LEU A 35 5.32 -30.46 -41.20
N THR A 36 4.08 -30.76 -41.59
CA THR A 36 3.17 -29.75 -42.18
C THR A 36 2.76 -28.69 -41.17
N PHE A 37 2.43 -29.09 -39.93
CA PHE A 37 2.16 -28.17 -38.82
C PHE A 37 3.36 -27.25 -38.54
N TRP A 38 4.58 -27.81 -38.47
CA TRP A 38 5.80 -27.04 -38.25
C TRP A 38 6.08 -26.07 -39.39
N LEU A 39 6.01 -26.50 -40.65
CA LEU A 39 6.29 -25.63 -41.81
C LEU A 39 5.30 -24.46 -41.91
N ALA A 40 4.02 -24.69 -41.57
CA ALA A 40 3.00 -23.65 -41.50
C ALA A 40 3.22 -22.69 -40.32
N ASN A 41 3.48 -23.21 -39.11
CA ASN A 41 3.45 -22.43 -37.87
C ASN A 41 4.82 -21.94 -37.38
N ARG A 42 5.95 -22.40 -37.96
CA ARG A 42 7.32 -22.05 -37.52
C ARG A 42 7.52 -20.55 -37.30
N LYS A 43 7.00 -19.69 -38.20
CA LYS A 43 7.12 -18.24 -38.06
C LYS A 43 6.40 -17.76 -36.78
N THR A 44 5.15 -18.18 -36.60
CA THR A 44 4.33 -17.87 -35.41
C THR A 44 4.99 -18.35 -34.13
N ILE A 45 5.52 -19.57 -34.12
CA ILE A 45 6.23 -20.18 -32.98
C ILE A 45 7.52 -19.40 -32.67
N PHE A 46 8.34 -19.07 -33.66
CA PHE A 46 9.52 -18.24 -33.43
C PHE A 46 9.15 -16.83 -32.94
N THR A 47 8.11 -16.20 -33.48
CA THR A 47 7.66 -14.88 -32.99
C THR A 47 7.12 -14.94 -31.56
N SER A 48 6.40 -16.00 -31.15
CA SER A 48 5.90 -16.12 -29.79
C SER A 48 7.02 -16.40 -28.79
N ILE A 49 8.02 -17.22 -29.15
CA ILE A 49 9.22 -17.44 -28.33
C ILE A 49 10.01 -16.13 -28.17
N VAL A 50 10.25 -15.39 -29.26
CA VAL A 50 10.96 -14.10 -29.20
C VAL A 50 10.18 -13.07 -28.37
N LEU A 51 8.86 -12.99 -28.53
CA LEU A 51 8.00 -12.11 -27.73
C LEU A 51 8.05 -12.48 -26.24
N ALA A 52 7.96 -13.77 -25.90
CA ALA A 52 8.07 -14.25 -24.52
C ALA A 52 9.44 -13.92 -23.90
N LEU A 53 10.53 -14.07 -24.66
CA LEU A 53 11.88 -13.68 -24.22
C LEU A 53 11.98 -12.17 -23.98
N VAL A 54 11.44 -11.33 -24.88
CA VAL A 54 11.41 -9.86 -24.71
C VAL A 54 10.63 -9.46 -23.45
N ILE A 55 9.48 -10.09 -23.21
CA ILE A 55 8.67 -9.86 -21.99
C ILE A 55 9.47 -10.24 -20.73
N VAL A 56 10.06 -11.44 -20.68
CA VAL A 56 10.83 -11.90 -19.52
C VAL A 56 12.05 -11.01 -19.26
N VAL A 57 12.82 -10.67 -20.31
CA VAL A 57 13.97 -9.78 -20.19
C VAL A 57 13.55 -8.37 -19.75
N GLY A 58 12.46 -7.84 -20.30
CA GLY A 58 11.89 -6.54 -19.91
C GLY A 58 11.50 -6.50 -18.43
N LEU A 59 10.72 -7.48 -17.95
CA LEU A 59 10.32 -7.56 -16.54
C LEU A 59 11.53 -7.70 -15.61
N GLN A 60 12.49 -8.57 -15.94
CA GLN A 60 13.66 -8.79 -15.08
C GLN A 60 14.61 -7.59 -15.07
N SER A 61 14.80 -6.92 -16.22
CA SER A 61 15.60 -5.70 -16.32
C SER A 61 14.97 -4.56 -15.52
N TYR A 62 13.65 -4.38 -15.63
CA TYR A 62 12.89 -3.42 -14.83
C TYR A 62 13.10 -3.66 -13.33
N ARG A 63 12.90 -4.90 -12.85
CA ARG A 63 13.10 -5.26 -11.44
C ARG A 63 14.51 -4.93 -10.92
N ILE A 64 15.55 -5.22 -11.71
CA ILE A 64 16.94 -4.93 -11.35
C ILE A 64 17.20 -3.41 -11.28
N ILE A 65 16.66 -2.64 -12.23
CA ILE A 65 16.80 -1.18 -12.25
C ILE A 65 16.07 -0.56 -11.05
N SER A 66 14.80 -0.94 -10.81
CA SER A 66 14.02 -0.46 -9.67
C SER A 66 14.71 -0.78 -8.33
N ALA A 67 15.25 -1.99 -8.16
CA ALA A 67 15.98 -2.35 -6.94
C ALA A 67 17.27 -1.52 -6.73
N LYS A 68 17.98 -1.16 -7.81
CA LYS A 68 19.14 -0.26 -7.73
C LYS A 68 18.75 1.18 -7.39
N MET A 69 17.67 1.70 -7.99
CA MET A 69 17.14 3.03 -7.68
C MET A 69 16.71 3.09 -6.21
N GLU A 70 15.92 2.13 -5.75
CA GLU A 70 15.48 1.99 -4.34
C GLU A 70 16.66 1.97 -3.36
N ALA A 71 17.70 1.18 -3.65
CA ALA A 71 18.92 1.13 -2.84
C ALA A 71 19.67 2.48 -2.82
N SER A 72 19.70 3.21 -3.95
CA SER A 72 20.31 4.54 -4.03
C SER A 72 19.52 5.59 -3.25
N THR A 73 18.18 5.57 -3.30
CA THR A 73 17.32 6.45 -2.51
C THR A 73 17.48 6.21 -1.00
N ARG A 74 17.49 4.94 -0.57
CA ARG A 74 17.75 4.57 0.83
C ARG A 74 19.10 5.06 1.33
N ARG A 75 20.12 4.96 0.48
CA ARG A 75 21.47 5.45 0.79
C ARG A 75 21.51 6.97 0.89
N ALA A 76 20.92 7.68 -0.07
CA ALA A 76 20.85 9.14 -0.05
C ALA A 76 20.07 9.67 1.16
N TYR A 77 19.02 8.97 1.60
CA TYR A 77 18.33 9.26 2.86
C TYR A 77 19.23 9.06 4.09
N ALA A 78 19.96 7.94 4.16
CA ALA A 78 20.85 7.65 5.29
C ALA A 78 22.08 8.59 5.36
N GLU A 79 22.54 9.11 4.21
CA GLU A 79 23.62 10.10 4.12
C GLU A 79 23.13 11.53 4.44
N ALA A 80 21.81 11.80 4.32
CA ALA A 80 21.19 13.07 4.65
C ALA A 80 20.95 13.25 6.17
N THR A 81 22.04 13.45 6.92
CA THR A 81 21.97 13.53 8.40
C THR A 81 21.57 14.91 8.93
N THR A 82 21.96 16.00 8.26
CA THR A 82 21.64 17.39 8.63
C THR A 82 20.27 17.85 8.12
N GLU A 83 19.69 18.88 8.74
CA GLU A 83 18.40 19.47 8.36
C GLU A 83 18.36 19.88 6.88
N GLU A 84 19.37 20.61 6.41
CA GLU A 84 19.45 21.09 5.03
C GLU A 84 19.56 19.93 4.04
N ALA A 85 20.32 18.88 4.39
CA ALA A 85 20.47 17.69 3.57
C ALA A 85 19.15 16.90 3.51
N ARG A 86 18.41 16.75 4.62
CA ARG A 86 17.07 16.13 4.63
C ARG A 86 16.08 16.94 3.80
N LYS A 87 16.10 18.27 3.92
CA LYS A 87 15.23 19.18 3.16
C LYS A 87 15.53 19.12 1.66
N ALA A 88 16.79 18.98 1.28
CA ALA A 88 17.21 18.76 -0.10
C ALA A 88 16.81 17.35 -0.62
N PHE A 89 17.02 16.31 0.19
CA PHE A 89 16.61 14.94 -0.11
C PHE A 89 15.10 14.84 -0.34
N ALA A 90 14.30 15.38 0.58
CA ALA A 90 12.84 15.33 0.51
C ALA A 90 12.30 16.06 -0.74
N LYS A 91 12.89 17.22 -1.08
CA LYS A 91 12.54 17.99 -2.28
C LYS A 91 12.94 17.32 -3.60
N SER A 92 13.96 16.46 -3.60
CA SER A 92 14.45 15.74 -4.78
C SER A 92 13.75 14.40 -5.01
N HIS A 93 13.20 13.79 -3.96
CA HIS A 93 12.53 12.48 -4.01
C HIS A 93 11.02 12.60 -3.73
N LYS A 94 10.36 13.63 -4.30
CA LYS A 94 8.93 13.91 -4.06
C LYS A 94 8.04 12.69 -4.30
N GLY A 95 7.13 12.41 -3.37
CA GLY A 95 6.20 11.28 -3.45
C GLY A 95 6.83 9.92 -3.13
N HIS A 96 8.13 9.87 -2.81
CA HIS A 96 8.75 8.66 -2.27
C HIS A 96 8.51 8.59 -0.76
N ALA A 97 8.14 7.44 -0.19
CA ALA A 97 7.83 7.30 1.25
C ALA A 97 8.95 7.83 2.17
N LEU A 98 10.23 7.64 1.81
CA LEU A 98 11.37 8.21 2.55
C LEU A 98 11.41 9.75 2.54
N SER A 99 10.84 10.43 1.54
CA SER A 99 10.68 11.89 1.57
C SER A 99 9.64 12.32 2.62
N GLY A 100 8.56 11.54 2.78
CA GLY A 100 7.60 11.70 3.88
C GLY A 100 8.25 11.49 5.25
N ALA A 101 9.09 10.46 5.39
CA ALA A 101 9.87 10.23 6.63
C ALA A 101 10.89 11.35 6.91
N ALA A 102 11.51 11.91 5.87
CA ALA A 102 12.38 13.08 5.99
C ALA A 102 11.59 14.31 6.48
N TYR A 103 10.44 14.61 5.88
CA TYR A 103 9.54 15.68 6.33
C TYR A 103 9.03 15.45 7.76
N LEU A 104 8.68 14.22 8.14
CA LEU A 104 8.26 13.89 9.50
C LEU A 104 9.36 14.20 10.53
N THR A 105 10.62 13.90 10.20
CA THR A 105 11.73 14.23 11.11
C THR A 105 12.01 15.73 11.15
N LEU A 106 11.94 16.43 10.00
CA LEU A 106 12.06 17.88 9.93
C LEU A 106 10.94 18.60 10.71
N ALA A 107 9.75 18.00 10.77
CA ALA A 107 8.63 18.50 11.55
C ALA A 107 8.90 18.36 13.06
N ASP A 108 9.34 17.17 13.51
CA ASP A 108 9.73 16.93 14.90
C ASP A 108 10.89 17.85 15.34
N GLU A 109 11.92 18.03 14.49
CA GLU A 109 13.05 18.94 14.73
C GLU A 109 12.64 20.42 14.78
N ALA A 110 11.67 20.84 13.94
CA ALA A 110 11.09 22.19 14.02
C ALA A 110 10.25 22.39 15.29
N TYR A 111 9.43 21.41 15.66
CA TYR A 111 8.57 21.44 16.84
C TYR A 111 9.40 21.54 18.13
N ILE A 112 10.46 20.74 18.27
CA ILE A 112 11.38 20.77 19.42
C ILE A 112 12.07 22.13 19.56
N ARG A 113 12.34 22.83 18.44
CA ARG A 113 12.91 24.19 18.44
C ARG A 113 11.88 25.31 18.66
N GLY A 114 10.59 24.99 18.72
CA GLY A 114 9.51 25.97 18.84
C GLY A 114 9.15 26.67 17.53
N ASP A 115 9.67 26.23 16.37
CA ASP A 115 9.21 26.72 15.06
C ASP A 115 7.95 25.96 14.64
N PHE A 116 6.85 26.26 15.34
CA PHE A 116 5.58 25.56 15.19
C PHE A 116 4.93 25.76 13.81
N ASN A 117 5.19 26.89 13.14
CA ASN A 117 4.72 27.11 11.77
C ASN A 117 5.43 26.15 10.80
N GLN A 118 6.76 26.06 10.87
CA GLN A 118 7.52 25.12 10.04
C GLN A 118 7.23 23.66 10.39
N ALA A 119 6.97 23.36 11.66
CA ALA A 119 6.54 22.04 12.09
C ALA A 119 5.20 21.64 11.43
N ALA A 120 4.19 22.51 11.47
CA ALA A 120 2.90 22.28 10.84
C ALA A 120 3.01 22.04 9.32
N GLU A 121 3.79 22.87 8.61
CA GLU A 121 4.06 22.69 7.17
C GLU A 121 4.73 21.34 6.87
N ASN A 122 5.76 20.97 7.63
CA ASN A 122 6.48 19.72 7.43
C ASN A 122 5.62 18.48 7.80
N TYR A 123 4.78 18.55 8.84
CA TYR A 123 3.86 17.47 9.17
C TYR A 123 2.80 17.28 8.07
N GLU A 124 2.26 18.35 7.49
CA GLU A 124 1.31 18.28 6.37
C GLU A 124 1.95 17.62 5.13
N LEU A 125 3.19 18.00 4.80
CA LEU A 125 3.97 17.37 3.73
C LEU A 125 4.30 15.91 4.02
N ALA A 126 4.50 15.53 5.29
CA ALA A 126 4.71 14.15 5.69
C ALA A 126 3.42 13.32 5.53
N ALA A 127 2.29 13.78 6.09
CA ALA A 127 1.00 13.11 6.00
C ALA A 127 0.57 12.86 4.55
N GLY A 128 0.73 13.85 3.67
CA GLY A 128 0.41 13.73 2.24
C GLY A 128 1.35 12.84 1.41
N ILE A 129 2.40 12.26 1.99
CA ILE A 129 3.38 11.38 1.31
C ILE A 129 3.50 10.00 1.98
N LEU A 130 3.09 9.85 3.23
CA LEU A 130 3.25 8.61 4.00
C LEU A 130 2.15 7.60 3.68
N ASP A 131 2.53 6.48 3.04
CA ASP A 131 1.66 5.33 2.79
C ASP A 131 1.41 4.42 4.03
N LEU A 132 1.97 4.77 5.20
CA LEU A 132 1.86 3.98 6.43
C LEU A 132 0.93 4.67 7.43
N PRO A 133 -0.33 4.21 7.63
CA PRO A 133 -1.34 4.94 8.39
C PRO A 133 -0.90 5.35 9.80
N ALA A 134 -0.15 4.50 10.51
CA ALA A 134 0.35 4.81 11.86
C ALA A 134 1.29 6.03 11.90
N LEU A 135 2.03 6.33 10.82
CA LEU A 135 2.86 7.53 10.72
C LEU A 135 2.08 8.72 10.18
N THR A 136 1.09 8.49 9.31
CA THR A 136 0.16 9.53 8.82
C THR A 136 -0.63 10.13 10.00
N TYR A 137 -1.31 9.30 10.80
CA TYR A 137 -2.03 9.75 12.00
C TYR A 137 -1.13 10.46 13.03
N ARG A 138 0.13 10.02 13.20
CA ARG A 138 1.10 10.74 14.03
C ARG A 138 1.44 12.12 13.45
N ALA A 139 1.59 12.22 12.13
CA ALA A 139 1.86 13.48 11.46
C ALA A 139 0.65 14.43 11.58
N ASP A 140 -0.58 13.94 11.41
CA ASP A 140 -1.79 14.75 11.55
C ASP A 140 -2.00 15.26 12.99
N LEU A 141 -1.75 14.41 14.00
CA LEU A 141 -1.75 14.82 15.40
C LEU A 141 -0.66 15.89 15.68
N GLY A 142 0.55 15.66 15.19
CA GLY A 142 1.65 16.62 15.28
C GLY A 142 1.37 17.96 14.58
N ARG A 143 0.72 17.92 13.41
CA ARG A 143 0.25 19.10 12.66
C ARG A 143 -0.78 19.89 13.45
N ALA A 144 -1.79 19.22 14.00
CA ALA A 144 -2.82 19.85 14.81
C ALA A 144 -2.21 20.56 16.02
N MET A 145 -1.35 19.87 16.76
CA MET A 145 -0.65 20.46 17.91
C MET A 145 0.30 21.60 17.51
N ALA A 146 1.04 21.47 16.41
CA ALA A 146 1.89 22.56 15.91
C ALA A 146 1.05 23.81 15.54
N ILE A 147 -0.13 23.65 14.95
CA ILE A 147 -1.04 24.77 14.66
C ILE A 147 -1.59 25.40 15.94
N ILE A 148 -1.91 24.61 16.97
CA ILE A 148 -2.31 25.12 18.29
C ILE A 148 -1.17 25.93 18.92
N GLN A 149 0.03 25.35 18.99
CA GLN A 149 1.20 25.98 19.60
C GLN A 149 1.72 27.21 18.82
N SER A 150 1.37 27.37 17.54
CA SER A 150 1.61 28.61 16.79
C SER A 150 0.63 29.75 17.11
N GLY A 151 -0.30 29.53 18.06
CA GLY A 151 -1.31 30.50 18.49
C GLY A 151 -2.60 30.46 17.67
N LEU A 152 -2.88 29.36 16.96
CA LEU A 152 -4.05 29.22 16.09
C LEU A 152 -4.97 28.03 16.50
N PRO A 153 -5.45 27.95 17.75
CA PRO A 153 -6.31 26.85 18.21
C PRO A 153 -7.62 26.72 17.40
N SER A 154 -8.16 27.83 16.88
CA SER A 154 -9.33 27.82 15.98
C SER A 154 -9.10 27.07 14.65
N LYS A 155 -7.85 26.78 14.29
CA LYS A 155 -7.48 25.95 13.12
C LYS A 155 -7.00 24.55 13.50
N GLY A 156 -6.37 24.39 14.66
CA GLY A 156 -5.84 23.09 15.10
C GLY A 156 -6.86 22.23 15.85
N ASN A 157 -7.76 22.81 16.64
CA ASN A 157 -8.78 22.06 17.37
C ASN A 157 -9.71 21.27 16.43
N PRO A 158 -10.18 21.79 15.27
CA PRO A 158 -10.93 20.99 14.31
C PRO A 158 -10.18 19.74 13.84
N LEU A 159 -8.87 19.82 13.63
CA LEU A 159 -8.06 18.66 13.22
C LEU A 159 -7.94 17.61 14.32
N LEU A 160 -7.91 18.01 15.60
CA LEU A 160 -8.01 17.06 16.72
C LEU A 160 -9.40 16.41 16.79
N ILE A 161 -10.47 17.18 16.56
CA ILE A 161 -11.85 16.67 16.55
C ILE A 161 -12.05 15.66 15.40
N ASP A 162 -11.50 15.94 14.22
CA ASP A 162 -11.51 15.01 13.09
C ASP A 162 -10.79 13.68 13.45
N LEU A 163 -9.63 13.75 14.13
CA LEU A 163 -8.90 12.58 14.62
C LEU A 163 -9.67 11.80 15.71
N CYS A 164 -10.41 12.49 16.58
CA CYS A 164 -11.28 11.84 17.57
C CYS A 164 -12.43 11.07 16.91
N GLY A 165 -13.03 11.64 15.86
CA GLY A 165 -14.15 11.06 15.12
C GLY A 165 -13.79 9.95 14.13
N ASP A 166 -12.52 9.84 13.71
CA ASP A 166 -12.10 8.82 12.75
C ASP A 166 -12.02 7.41 13.39
N GLU A 167 -12.98 6.55 13.07
CA GLU A 167 -13.00 5.15 13.50
C GLU A 167 -11.83 4.30 12.94
N ALA A 168 -11.19 4.74 11.85
CA ALA A 168 -10.00 4.08 11.31
C ALA A 168 -8.70 4.51 12.02
N ALA A 169 -8.73 5.60 12.79
CA ALA A 169 -7.60 6.03 13.60
C ALA A 169 -7.35 5.05 14.76
N PRO A 170 -6.10 4.67 15.06
CA PRO A 170 -5.79 3.84 16.21
C PRO A 170 -6.34 4.44 17.50
N MET A 171 -6.94 3.62 18.35
CA MET A 171 -7.48 4.00 19.67
C MET A 171 -6.55 4.94 20.45
N THR A 172 -5.23 4.70 20.40
CA THR A 172 -4.23 5.55 21.07
C THR A 172 -4.15 6.96 20.52
N ILE A 173 -4.31 7.16 19.21
CA ILE A 173 -4.33 8.50 18.57
C ILE A 173 -5.61 9.23 18.96
N ARG A 174 -6.76 8.53 18.92
CA ARG A 174 -8.06 9.09 19.31
C ARG A 174 -8.04 9.57 20.77
N CYS A 175 -7.59 8.72 21.69
CA CYS A 175 -7.40 9.09 23.10
C CYS A 175 -6.42 10.26 23.29
N GLU A 176 -5.36 10.36 22.48
CA GLU A 176 -4.38 11.46 22.56
C GLU A 176 -4.96 12.79 22.07
N ALA A 177 -5.72 12.77 20.96
CA ALA A 177 -6.43 13.93 20.46
C ALA A 177 -7.48 14.44 21.47
N TYR A 178 -8.29 13.54 22.06
CA TYR A 178 -9.21 13.88 23.14
C TYR A 178 -8.49 14.46 24.36
N PHE A 179 -7.34 13.90 24.75
CA PHE A 179 -6.60 14.37 25.92
C PHE A 179 -6.03 15.78 25.71
N HIS A 180 -5.58 16.09 24.49
CA HIS A 180 -5.19 17.45 24.12
C HIS A 180 -6.38 18.41 24.11
N LEU A 181 -7.53 18.01 23.54
CA LEU A 181 -8.75 18.82 23.56
C LEU A 181 -9.25 19.09 24.99
N ALA A 182 -9.22 18.09 25.88
CA ALA A 182 -9.53 18.25 27.30
C ALA A 182 -8.58 19.23 27.99
N SER A 183 -7.27 19.12 27.73
CA SER A 183 -6.27 20.03 28.29
C SER A 183 -6.48 21.47 27.84
N LEU A 184 -6.80 21.69 26.56
CA LEU A 184 -7.08 23.02 26.00
C LEU A 184 -8.40 23.61 26.51
N ALA A 185 -9.41 22.78 26.75
CA ALA A 185 -10.65 23.21 27.39
C ALA A 185 -10.43 23.64 28.86
N ILE A 186 -9.55 22.95 29.60
CA ILE A 186 -9.13 23.34 30.95
C ILE A 186 -8.39 24.68 30.93
N GLU A 187 -7.46 24.89 29.99
CA GLU A 187 -6.75 26.17 29.80
C GLU A 187 -7.70 27.33 29.44
N ALA A 188 -8.86 27.03 28.84
CA ALA A 188 -9.92 27.98 28.52
C ALA A 188 -11.01 28.10 29.62
N GLU A 189 -10.81 27.46 30.79
CA GLU A 189 -11.77 27.38 31.91
C GLU A 189 -13.13 26.71 31.55
N ASP A 190 -13.23 26.05 30.39
CA ASP A 190 -14.40 25.26 29.97
C ASP A 190 -14.32 23.83 30.52
N PHE A 191 -14.49 23.73 31.85
CA PHE A 191 -14.43 22.45 32.57
C PHE A 191 -15.54 21.48 32.18
N ALA A 192 -16.67 21.97 31.62
CA ALA A 192 -17.77 21.13 31.15
C ALA A 192 -17.38 20.40 29.86
N THR A 193 -16.84 21.11 28.88
CA THR A 193 -16.30 20.51 27.64
C THR A 193 -15.09 19.61 27.94
N ALA A 194 -14.21 20.03 28.86
CA ALA A 194 -13.10 19.20 29.30
C ALA A 194 -13.56 17.87 29.92
N GLY A 195 -14.61 17.89 30.75
CA GLY A 195 -15.22 16.71 31.32
C GLY A 195 -15.73 15.74 30.26
N GLY A 196 -16.47 16.24 29.25
CA GLY A 196 -16.96 15.42 28.14
C GLY A 196 -15.85 14.69 27.39
N TYR A 197 -14.76 15.39 27.02
CA TYR A 197 -13.63 14.75 26.36
C TYR A 197 -12.88 13.73 27.24
N LEU A 198 -12.89 13.89 28.56
CA LEU A 198 -12.35 12.90 29.50
C LEU A 198 -13.24 11.66 29.60
N ASP A 199 -14.56 11.84 29.57
CA ASP A 199 -15.55 10.76 29.56
C ASP A 199 -15.45 9.95 28.24
N ASP A 200 -15.25 10.61 27.09
CA ASP A 200 -15.01 9.96 25.80
C ASP A 200 -13.76 9.05 25.82
N ILE A 201 -12.67 9.47 26.49
CA ILE A 201 -11.47 8.64 26.68
C ILE A 201 -11.76 7.46 27.60
N GLU A 202 -12.58 7.66 28.64
CA GLU A 202 -12.93 6.63 29.61
C GLU A 202 -13.83 5.54 28.98
N GLU A 203 -14.76 5.91 28.08
CA GLU A 203 -15.52 4.96 27.26
C GLU A 203 -14.61 4.19 26.28
N LEU A 204 -13.72 4.90 25.58
CA LEU A 204 -12.86 4.31 24.55
C LEU A 204 -11.73 3.44 25.13
N ALA A 205 -11.19 3.81 26.29
CA ALA A 205 -10.04 3.16 26.93
C ALA A 205 -10.17 3.10 28.47
N PRO A 206 -11.14 2.33 29.01
CA PRO A 206 -11.48 2.30 30.44
C PRO A 206 -10.39 1.72 31.36
N VAL A 207 -9.29 1.17 30.79
CA VAL A 207 -8.18 0.59 31.54
C VAL A 207 -6.83 0.93 30.92
N GLY A 208 -5.77 0.89 31.74
CA GLY A 208 -4.40 1.09 31.29
C GLY A 208 -3.96 2.56 31.35
N ILE A 209 -3.05 2.95 30.47
CA ILE A 209 -2.36 4.25 30.56
C ILE A 209 -3.31 5.45 30.37
N TRP A 210 -4.34 5.31 29.54
CA TRP A 210 -5.30 6.39 29.28
C TRP A 210 -6.24 6.63 30.47
N ALA A 211 -6.81 5.59 31.08
CA ALA A 211 -7.57 5.72 32.34
C ALA A 211 -6.75 6.38 33.47
N ASN A 212 -5.45 6.07 33.58
CA ASN A 212 -4.55 6.75 34.53
C ASN A 212 -4.35 8.23 34.18
N ARG A 213 -4.19 8.58 32.89
CA ARG A 213 -4.08 9.98 32.42
C ARG A 213 -5.38 10.75 32.66
N VAL A 214 -6.54 10.16 32.36
CA VAL A 214 -7.87 10.72 32.63
C VAL A 214 -8.02 11.02 34.12
N THR A 215 -7.72 10.05 34.99
CA THR A 215 -7.78 10.23 36.44
C THR A 215 -6.87 11.39 36.90
N SER A 216 -5.65 11.46 36.36
CA SER A 216 -4.71 12.53 36.70
C SER A 216 -5.18 13.93 36.26
N LEU A 217 -5.84 14.05 35.11
CA LEU A 217 -6.35 15.34 34.61
C LEU A 217 -7.70 15.71 35.26
N ARG A 218 -8.56 14.73 35.54
CA ARG A 218 -9.83 14.96 36.25
C ARG A 218 -9.58 15.51 37.66
N ASN A 219 -8.48 15.13 38.30
CA ASN A 219 -8.03 15.68 39.59
C ASN A 219 -7.55 17.15 39.54
N THR A 220 -7.36 17.76 38.36
CA THR A 220 -7.05 19.20 38.23
C THR A 220 -8.27 20.05 37.90
N LEU A 221 -9.45 19.44 37.73
CA LEU A 221 -10.71 20.17 37.58
C LEU A 221 -11.17 20.70 38.96
N PRO A 222 -11.76 21.90 39.03
CA PRO A 222 -12.32 22.41 40.28
C PRO A 222 -13.43 21.49 40.80
N SER A 223 -13.50 21.31 42.11
CA SER A 223 -14.59 20.55 42.71
C SER A 223 -15.90 21.32 42.58
N ALA A 224 -17.03 20.63 42.41
CA ALA A 224 -18.37 21.26 42.32
C ALA A 224 -18.76 22.08 43.58
N SER A 225 -18.00 21.94 44.68
CA SER A 225 -18.09 22.72 45.91
C SER A 225 -17.28 24.02 45.92
N GLU A 226 -16.32 24.19 45.00
CA GLU A 226 -15.47 25.39 44.89
C GLU A 226 -16.07 26.41 43.92
N SER A 227 -16.70 25.93 42.83
CA SER A 227 -17.40 26.75 41.84
C SER A 227 -18.61 27.52 42.39
N SER A 228 -19.15 27.13 43.55
CA SER A 228 -20.28 27.79 44.23
C SER A 228 -19.86 28.79 45.32
N LEU A 229 -18.56 29.03 45.49
CA LEU A 229 -18.00 30.02 46.42
C LEU A 229 -17.43 31.27 45.71
N SER A 230 -17.53 31.30 44.38
CA SER A 230 -17.00 32.36 43.50
C SER A 230 -18.07 33.17 42.75
N GLU A 231 -19.36 32.93 43.03
CA GLU A 231 -20.51 33.77 42.60
C GLU A 231 -20.89 34.80 43.67
#